data_AF-A0A165KZ10-F1
#
_entry.id   AF-A0A165KZ10-F1
#
_cell.length_a   1.000
_cell.length_b   1.000
_cell.length_c   1.000
_cell.angle_alpha   90.00
_cell.angle_beta   90.00
_cell.angle_gamma   90.00
#
_symmetry.space_group_name_H-M   'P 1'
#
loop_
_entity.id
_entity.type
_entity.pdbx_description
1 polymer ?
#
loop_
_entity_poly.entity_id
_entity_poly.type
_entity_poly.pdbx_seq_one_letter_code
_entity_poly.pdbx_strand_id
1 'polypeptide(L)'
;MPAAQTPCDIETSLNYFRALDNQAPYQYVLDPPPGIASENLGLEAYPVQVHDVRGRESDFTVDNSGFQFVEHVSIERHFDDEQRIRTTYYQEVEELVKRETGAERIHIFDHTIRTKQTEIGQKSPNRGPVERVHVDQTFDAAVRRVRHEFPHDADRLLRGRVRIINVWRPIHHPVAHKPLAVADWRSLDIEHDLVPVRLIYPDRESSSFSVQYNSAHRWYYLSGQTPDEATLIKCYDSAVDRARLTPHSAFVDRSSSPLAPQRHSIEVRCLAFDAE
;
A
#
# COMPACT_ATOMS: atom_id res chain seq x y z
N MET A 1 25.67 -8.05 -8.65
CA MET A 1 25.59 -7.52 -7.28
C MET A 1 25.64 -6.00 -7.38
N PRO A 2 24.52 -5.28 -7.20
CA PRO A 2 24.60 -3.84 -6.95
C PRO A 2 25.52 -3.62 -5.74
N ALA A 3 26.33 -2.58 -5.75
CA ALA A 3 27.16 -2.24 -4.59
C ALA A 3 26.24 -2.08 -3.37
N ALA A 4 26.59 -2.69 -2.23
CA ALA A 4 25.83 -2.53 -1.00
C ALA A 4 25.74 -1.03 -0.66
N GLN A 5 24.54 -0.47 -0.74
CA GLN A 5 24.30 0.89 -0.28
C GLN A 5 24.39 0.89 1.25
N THR A 6 25.16 1.83 1.80
CA THR A 6 25.18 2.07 3.23
C THR A 6 23.78 2.52 3.67
N PRO A 7 23.17 1.89 4.68
CA PRO A 7 21.86 2.28 5.17
C PRO A 7 21.83 3.77 5.54
N CYS A 8 20.76 4.46 5.15
CA CYS A 8 20.63 5.91 5.36
C CYS A 8 19.25 6.26 5.89
N ASP A 9 19.11 6.41 7.21
CA ASP A 9 17.85 6.88 7.79
C ASP A 9 17.49 8.28 7.31
N ILE A 10 16.20 8.56 7.11
CA ILE A 10 15.71 9.86 6.65
C ILE A 10 14.85 10.52 7.72
N GLU A 11 15.22 11.75 8.09
CA GLU A 11 14.34 12.66 8.82
C GLU A 11 13.38 13.36 7.84
N THR A 12 12.09 13.20 8.07
CA THR A 12 11.05 13.79 7.22
C THR A 12 9.79 14.08 8.04
N SER A 13 8.67 14.36 7.37
CA SER A 13 7.36 14.43 8.00
C SER A 13 6.36 13.54 7.27
N LEU A 14 5.47 12.92 8.03
CA LEU A 14 4.36 12.14 7.51
C LEU A 14 3.03 12.81 7.88
N ASN A 15 2.05 12.73 6.97
CA ASN A 15 0.77 13.38 7.13
C ASN A 15 -0.23 12.41 7.79
N TYR A 16 -0.47 12.59 9.07
CA TYR A 16 -1.44 11.82 9.86
C TYR A 16 -2.82 12.44 9.80
N PHE A 17 -3.83 11.67 10.18
CA PHE A 17 -5.20 12.13 10.25
C PHE A 17 -5.39 13.19 11.33
N ARG A 18 -6.23 14.17 11.02
CA ARG A 18 -6.77 15.14 11.95
C ARG A 18 -8.25 15.31 11.66
N ALA A 19 -9.09 15.13 12.66
CA ALA A 19 -10.52 15.42 12.51
C ALA A 19 -10.74 16.91 12.22
N LEU A 20 -11.56 17.24 11.21
CA LEU A 20 -11.97 18.63 10.92
C LEU A 20 -13.25 19.01 11.67
N ASP A 21 -14.05 18.02 12.02
CA ASP A 21 -15.32 18.14 12.74
C ASP A 21 -15.57 16.87 13.59
N ASN A 22 -16.73 16.81 14.24
CA ASN A 22 -17.14 15.65 15.04
C ASN A 22 -17.91 14.58 14.24
N GLN A 23 -17.91 14.66 12.90
CA GLN A 23 -18.60 13.67 12.06
C GLN A 23 -17.68 12.49 11.75
N ALA A 24 -18.30 11.35 11.44
CA ALA A 24 -17.56 10.19 10.97
C ALA A 24 -16.81 10.53 9.66
N PRO A 25 -15.51 10.19 9.54
CA PRO A 25 -14.73 10.50 8.36
C PRO A 25 -15.28 9.86 7.07
N TYR A 26 -15.32 10.63 6.00
CA TYR A 26 -15.75 10.18 4.68
C TYR A 26 -14.92 10.82 3.56
N GLN A 27 -14.91 10.13 2.43
CA GLN A 27 -14.36 10.61 1.17
C GLN A 27 -15.22 10.07 0.01
N TYR A 28 -15.71 10.97 -0.83
CA TYR A 28 -16.30 10.63 -2.12
C TYR A 28 -15.17 10.37 -3.12
N VAL A 29 -15.23 9.22 -3.78
CA VAL A 29 -14.21 8.82 -4.75
C VAL A 29 -14.41 9.51 -6.10
N LEU A 30 -15.66 9.91 -6.39
CA LEU A 30 -16.05 10.72 -7.53
C LEU A 30 -16.72 12.01 -7.03
N ASP A 31 -17.27 12.81 -7.94
CA ASP A 31 -17.92 14.07 -7.56
C ASP A 31 -19.06 13.84 -6.55
N PRO A 32 -19.07 14.57 -5.43
CA PRO A 32 -20.14 14.47 -4.45
C PRO A 32 -21.43 15.14 -4.96
N PRO A 33 -22.59 14.89 -4.33
CA PRO A 33 -23.80 15.67 -4.58
C PRO A 33 -23.55 17.19 -4.44
N PRO A 34 -24.25 18.05 -5.21
CA PRO A 34 -24.05 19.49 -5.15
C PRO A 34 -24.16 20.05 -3.72
N GLY A 35 -23.16 20.84 -3.32
CA GLY A 35 -23.11 21.48 -1.99
C GLY A 35 -22.53 20.60 -0.87
N ILE A 36 -22.15 19.35 -1.17
CA ILE A 36 -21.45 18.47 -0.22
C ILE A 36 -19.94 18.53 -0.50
N ALA A 37 -19.13 18.71 0.55
CA ALA A 37 -17.67 18.62 0.43
C ALA A 37 -17.27 17.19 0.04
N SER A 38 -16.26 17.04 -0.83
CA SER A 38 -15.78 15.73 -1.30
C SER A 38 -15.23 14.86 -0.18
N GLU A 39 -14.74 15.46 0.91
CA GLU A 39 -14.24 14.78 2.10
C GLU A 39 -14.28 15.71 3.32
N ASN A 40 -14.23 15.12 4.52
CA ASN A 40 -14.04 15.85 5.79
C ASN A 40 -12.74 15.44 6.51
N LEU A 41 -11.73 15.04 5.73
CA LEU A 41 -10.43 14.59 6.24
C LEU A 41 -9.48 15.78 6.43
N GLY A 42 -8.96 15.94 7.64
CA GLY A 42 -7.83 16.82 7.89
C GLY A 42 -6.53 16.03 7.91
N LEU A 43 -5.45 16.70 7.55
CA LEU A 43 -4.09 16.16 7.65
C LEU A 43 -3.22 17.06 8.51
N GLU A 44 -2.40 16.45 9.34
CA GLU A 44 -1.38 17.13 10.14
C GLU A 44 -0.03 16.43 9.97
N ALA A 45 1.00 17.21 9.66
CA ALA A 45 2.33 16.70 9.41
C ALA A 45 3.10 16.58 10.73
N TYR A 46 3.58 15.37 11.02
CA TYR A 46 4.43 15.12 12.19
C TYR A 46 5.84 14.73 11.75
N PRO A 47 6.89 15.27 12.41
CA PRO A 47 8.25 14.86 12.14
C PRO A 47 8.45 13.40 12.55
N VAL A 48 9.12 12.64 11.69
CA VAL A 48 9.44 11.23 11.92
C VAL A 48 10.84 10.91 11.39
N GLN A 49 11.44 9.87 11.95
CA GLN A 49 12.59 9.20 11.36
C GLN A 49 12.08 7.95 10.63
N VAL A 50 12.43 7.81 9.35
CA VAL A 50 12.13 6.63 8.54
C VAL A 50 13.43 5.85 8.38
N HIS A 51 13.48 4.63 8.92
CA HIS A 51 14.68 3.83 8.99
C HIS A 51 14.92 3.04 7.71
N ASP A 52 16.15 3.05 7.21
CA ASP A 52 16.51 2.28 6.03
C ASP A 52 16.72 0.81 6.40
N VAL A 53 16.08 -0.10 5.66
CA VAL A 53 16.16 -1.54 5.90
C VAL A 53 17.27 -2.24 5.11
N ARG A 54 18.07 -1.51 4.31
CA ARG A 54 19.17 -2.11 3.55
C ARG A 54 20.07 -3.01 4.41
N GLY A 55 20.30 -4.24 3.97
CA GLY A 55 21.08 -5.25 4.68
C GLY A 55 20.38 -5.89 5.88
N ARG A 56 19.12 -5.54 6.13
CA ARG A 56 18.25 -6.06 7.20
C ARG A 56 16.86 -6.44 6.68
N GLU A 57 16.72 -6.60 5.37
CA GLU A 57 15.45 -6.88 4.72
C GLU A 57 14.80 -8.15 5.29
N SER A 58 15.61 -9.17 5.62
CA SER A 58 15.16 -10.43 6.22
C SER A 58 14.57 -10.31 7.63
N ASP A 59 14.80 -9.21 8.34
CA ASP A 59 14.22 -8.98 9.67
C ASP A 59 12.70 -8.75 9.60
N PHE A 60 12.19 -8.41 8.41
CA PHE A 60 10.81 -7.98 8.18
C PHE A 60 10.08 -8.97 7.27
N THR A 61 8.95 -9.47 7.76
CA THR A 61 8.07 -10.37 7.01
C THR A 61 6.64 -9.89 7.11
N VAL A 62 5.82 -10.29 6.13
CA VAL A 62 4.40 -9.97 6.12
C VAL A 62 3.69 -10.38 7.42
N ASP A 63 4.15 -11.44 8.10
CA ASP A 63 3.55 -11.93 9.34
C ASP A 63 4.10 -11.26 10.60
N ASN A 64 5.34 -10.76 10.62
CA ASN A 64 5.91 -10.12 11.81
C ASN A 64 5.67 -8.60 11.87
N SER A 65 5.84 -7.90 10.75
CA SER A 65 5.83 -6.43 10.67
C SER A 65 4.70 -5.91 9.79
N GLY A 66 4.05 -6.79 9.02
CA GLY A 66 3.01 -6.40 8.07
C GLY A 66 3.54 -6.01 6.69
N PHE A 67 4.86 -6.07 6.48
CA PHE A 67 5.48 -5.81 5.18
C PHE A 67 6.71 -6.68 4.96
N GLN A 68 7.12 -6.85 3.71
CA GLN A 68 8.32 -7.60 3.36
C GLN A 68 8.96 -7.03 2.11
N PHE A 69 10.29 -6.96 2.10
CA PHE A 69 11.07 -6.57 0.92
C PHE A 69 11.67 -7.82 0.29
N VAL A 70 11.57 -7.92 -1.04
CA VAL A 70 12.02 -9.11 -1.78
C VAL A 70 12.69 -8.72 -3.08
N GLU A 71 13.76 -9.43 -3.41
CA GLU A 71 14.29 -9.43 -4.77
C GLU A 71 13.32 -10.19 -5.68
N HIS A 72 12.91 -9.56 -6.76
CA HIS A 72 12.08 -10.17 -7.79
C HIS A 72 12.31 -9.46 -9.12
N VAL A 73 13.09 -10.08 -9.99
CA VAL A 73 13.36 -9.59 -11.34
C VAL A 73 12.14 -9.84 -12.22
N SER A 74 11.47 -8.77 -12.67
CA SER A 74 10.24 -8.89 -13.47
C SER A 74 10.53 -9.21 -14.94
N ILE A 75 9.70 -10.05 -15.57
CA ILE A 75 9.69 -10.28 -17.01
C ILE A 75 9.05 -9.06 -17.69
N GLU A 76 7.96 -8.54 -17.13
CA GLU A 76 7.40 -7.25 -17.56
C GLU A 76 8.34 -6.10 -17.22
N ARG A 77 8.66 -5.26 -18.22
CA ARG A 77 9.65 -4.17 -18.09
C ARG A 77 9.11 -2.79 -18.46
N HIS A 78 8.03 -2.74 -19.25
CA HIS A 78 7.53 -1.51 -19.84
C HIS A 78 6.29 -0.99 -19.12
N PHE A 79 5.38 -1.86 -18.65
CA PHE A 79 4.19 -1.47 -17.90
C PHE A 79 3.32 -0.40 -18.61
N ASP A 80 3.36 -0.37 -19.94
CA ASP A 80 2.62 0.56 -20.80
C ASP A 80 1.40 -0.10 -21.49
N ASP A 81 1.31 -1.43 -21.45
CA ASP A 81 0.25 -2.23 -22.02
C ASP A 81 -0.55 -2.95 -20.91
N GLU A 82 -1.81 -2.55 -20.73
CA GLU A 82 -2.76 -3.11 -19.77
C GLU A 82 -2.95 -4.63 -19.96
N GLN A 83 -3.03 -5.10 -21.20
CA GLN A 83 -3.23 -6.52 -21.49
C GLN A 83 -1.98 -7.30 -21.07
N ARG A 84 -0.80 -6.78 -21.40
CA ARG A 84 0.48 -7.42 -21.03
C ARG A 84 0.68 -7.46 -19.51
N ILE A 85 0.29 -6.41 -18.79
CA ILE A 85 0.27 -6.42 -17.32
C ILE A 85 -0.60 -7.57 -16.80
N ARG A 86 -1.83 -7.71 -17.33
CA ARG A 86 -2.77 -8.74 -16.88
C ARG A 86 -2.37 -10.17 -17.28
N THR A 87 -1.72 -10.36 -18.42
CA THR A 87 -1.37 -11.70 -18.90
C THR A 87 -0.01 -12.17 -18.42
N THR A 88 0.93 -11.25 -18.19
CA THR A 88 2.31 -11.58 -17.82
C THR A 88 2.59 -11.19 -16.38
N TYR A 89 2.50 -9.90 -16.05
CA TYR A 89 2.92 -9.41 -14.73
C TYR A 89 2.04 -9.93 -13.60
N TYR A 90 0.75 -10.14 -13.84
CA TYR A 90 -0.15 -10.74 -12.86
C TYR A 90 0.28 -12.16 -12.50
N GLN A 91 0.75 -12.97 -13.46
CA GLN A 91 1.25 -14.32 -13.19
C GLN A 91 2.49 -14.27 -12.28
N GLU A 92 3.41 -13.34 -12.57
CA GLU A 92 4.60 -13.11 -11.75
C GLU A 92 4.23 -12.71 -10.31
N VAL A 93 3.25 -11.82 -10.16
CA VAL A 93 2.74 -11.38 -8.85
C VAL A 93 2.06 -12.52 -8.10
N GLU A 94 1.26 -13.35 -8.77
CA GLU A 94 0.63 -14.51 -8.15
C GLU A 94 1.68 -15.49 -7.61
N GLU A 95 2.69 -15.85 -8.40
CA GLU A 95 3.76 -16.74 -7.97
C GLU A 95 4.58 -16.15 -6.82
N LEU A 96 4.89 -14.86 -6.89
CA LEU A 96 5.57 -14.13 -5.82
C LEU A 96 4.77 -14.19 -4.52
N VAL A 97 3.49 -13.78 -4.54
CA VAL A 97 2.67 -13.74 -3.33
C VAL A 97 2.46 -15.15 -2.77
N LYS A 98 2.25 -16.18 -3.60
CA LYS A 98 2.18 -17.58 -3.13
C LYS A 98 3.45 -17.99 -2.40
N ARG A 99 4.62 -17.73 -3.00
CA ARG A 99 5.91 -18.11 -2.43
C ARG A 99 6.18 -17.45 -1.08
N GLU A 100 5.93 -16.16 -0.96
CA GLU A 100 6.25 -15.40 0.27
C GLU A 100 5.20 -15.58 1.37
N THR A 101 3.96 -15.95 1.03
CA THR A 101 2.86 -16.02 2.01
C THR A 101 2.38 -17.44 2.32
N GLY A 102 2.76 -18.42 1.51
CA GLY A 102 2.26 -19.79 1.58
C GLY A 102 0.80 -19.96 1.12
N ALA A 103 0.17 -18.92 0.57
CA ALA A 103 -1.20 -18.99 0.07
C ALA A 103 -1.33 -19.99 -1.09
N GLU A 104 -2.45 -20.71 -1.16
CA GLU A 104 -2.71 -21.67 -2.23
C GLU A 104 -3.35 -21.00 -3.45
N ARG A 105 -4.24 -20.03 -3.18
CA ARG A 105 -4.99 -19.29 -4.19
C ARG A 105 -4.76 -17.80 -4.06
N ILE A 106 -4.42 -17.18 -5.18
CA ILE A 106 -4.32 -15.72 -5.33
C ILE A 106 -5.39 -15.27 -6.31
N HIS A 107 -6.02 -14.13 -6.01
CA HIS A 107 -6.91 -13.43 -6.93
C HIS A 107 -6.54 -11.96 -6.97
N ILE A 108 -6.06 -11.51 -8.13
CA ILE A 108 -5.75 -10.10 -8.36
C ILE A 108 -7.02 -9.40 -8.82
N PHE A 109 -7.50 -8.43 -8.04
CA PHE A 109 -8.74 -7.72 -8.35
C PHE A 109 -8.50 -6.36 -9.03
N ASP A 110 -7.37 -5.70 -8.78
CA ASP A 110 -6.96 -4.51 -9.51
C ASP A 110 -5.45 -4.26 -9.45
N HIS A 111 -5.01 -3.28 -10.23
CA HIS A 111 -3.72 -2.65 -10.07
C HIS A 111 -3.82 -1.14 -10.31
N THR A 112 -2.81 -0.40 -9.88
CA THR A 112 -2.72 1.04 -10.12
C THR A 112 -1.30 1.43 -10.47
N ILE A 113 -1.14 2.12 -11.60
CA ILE A 113 0.11 2.79 -11.96
C ILE A 113 0.05 4.24 -11.51
N ARG A 114 1.08 4.68 -10.78
CA ARG A 114 1.24 6.04 -10.28
C ARG A 114 2.44 6.69 -10.96
N THR A 115 2.19 7.83 -11.62
CA THR A 115 3.21 8.67 -12.29
C THR A 115 2.95 10.14 -11.99
N LYS A 116 3.89 11.02 -12.32
CA LYS A 116 3.65 12.47 -12.25
C LYS A 116 2.74 12.89 -13.41
N GLN A 117 1.74 13.72 -13.09
CA GLN A 117 0.65 14.18 -13.97
C GLN A 117 1.08 14.72 -15.36
N THR A 118 2.34 15.12 -15.53
CA THR A 118 2.83 15.78 -16.75
C THR A 118 3.25 14.85 -17.87
N GLU A 119 3.42 13.55 -17.63
CA GLU A 119 4.04 12.64 -18.61
C GLU A 119 3.03 11.83 -19.45
N ILE A 120 1.79 11.70 -18.98
CA ILE A 120 0.75 10.98 -19.69
C ILE A 120 -0.39 11.96 -19.87
N GLY A 121 -0.74 12.32 -21.11
CA GLY A 121 -1.79 13.29 -21.48
C GLY A 121 -3.22 12.91 -21.08
N GLN A 122 -3.41 12.20 -19.96
CA GLN A 122 -4.68 11.75 -19.42
C GLN A 122 -5.20 12.75 -18.38
N LYS A 123 -6.43 13.22 -18.60
CA LYS A 123 -7.20 14.11 -17.71
C LYS A 123 -7.80 13.34 -16.52
N SER A 124 -6.99 12.68 -15.70
CA SER A 124 -7.47 12.10 -14.43
C SER A 124 -6.82 12.84 -13.25
N PRO A 125 -7.58 13.40 -12.28
CA PRO A 125 -7.03 14.41 -11.36
C PRO A 125 -6.03 13.92 -10.31
N ASN A 126 -5.79 12.61 -10.10
CA ASN A 126 -4.96 12.18 -8.96
C ASN A 126 -4.34 10.78 -9.13
N ARG A 127 -3.20 10.69 -9.83
CA ARG A 127 -2.37 9.46 -9.86
C ARG A 127 -0.98 9.63 -9.25
N GLY A 128 -0.75 10.71 -8.50
CA GLY A 128 0.48 10.87 -7.74
C GLY A 128 0.60 9.85 -6.59
N PRO A 129 1.79 9.73 -6.00
CA PRO A 129 1.99 9.06 -4.72
C PRO A 129 1.03 9.58 -3.63
N VAL A 130 0.46 8.69 -2.83
CA VAL A 130 -0.40 9.07 -1.70
C VAL A 130 0.47 9.42 -0.50
N GLU A 131 0.39 10.66 -0.02
CA GLU A 131 1.24 11.18 1.06
C GLU A 131 0.56 11.23 2.43
N ARG A 132 -0.70 10.76 2.53
CA ARG A 132 -1.35 10.53 3.83
C ARG A 132 -0.98 9.16 4.37
N VAL A 133 -0.82 9.05 5.67
CA VAL A 133 -0.69 7.76 6.35
C VAL A 133 -2.04 7.03 6.30
N HIS A 134 -2.03 5.81 5.75
CA HIS A 134 -3.25 5.04 5.54
C HIS A 134 -3.04 3.53 5.52
N VAL A 135 -4.16 2.81 5.58
CA VAL A 135 -4.27 1.40 5.21
C VAL A 135 -5.46 1.28 4.25
N ASP A 136 -5.28 0.59 3.13
CA ASP A 136 -6.26 0.52 2.03
C ASP A 136 -7.65 0.00 2.42
N GLN A 137 -7.72 -0.86 3.44
CA GLN A 137 -8.96 -1.53 3.82
C GLN A 137 -9.14 -1.54 5.33
N THR A 138 -10.35 -1.22 5.76
CA THR A 138 -10.84 -1.66 7.08
C THR A 138 -11.06 -3.17 7.12
N PHE A 139 -11.07 -3.77 8.31
CA PHE A 139 -11.28 -5.21 8.47
C PHE A 139 -12.60 -5.69 7.84
N ASP A 140 -13.68 -4.93 8.01
CA ASP A 140 -14.99 -5.24 7.44
C ASP A 140 -15.03 -4.98 5.92
N ALA A 141 -14.34 -3.95 5.42
CA ALA A 141 -14.22 -3.73 3.97
C ALA A 141 -13.48 -4.87 3.27
N ALA A 142 -12.45 -5.45 3.89
CA ALA A 142 -11.76 -6.61 3.35
C ALA A 142 -12.69 -7.84 3.23
N VAL A 143 -13.56 -8.07 4.23
CA VAL A 143 -14.58 -9.12 4.15
C VAL A 143 -15.60 -8.84 3.05
N ARG A 144 -16.06 -7.58 2.93
CA ARG A 144 -16.94 -7.16 1.82
C ARG A 144 -16.28 -7.33 0.46
N ARG A 145 -14.97 -7.08 0.34
CA ARG A 145 -14.19 -7.32 -0.88
C ARG A 145 -14.26 -8.77 -1.29
N VAL A 146 -14.03 -9.72 -0.37
CA VAL A 146 -14.17 -11.16 -0.68
C VAL A 146 -15.57 -11.50 -1.19
N ARG A 147 -16.62 -10.97 -0.53
CA ARG A 147 -18.01 -11.18 -0.97
C ARG A 147 -18.32 -10.58 -2.34
N HIS A 148 -17.70 -9.47 -2.68
CA HIS A 148 -17.86 -8.83 -3.98
C HIS A 148 -17.17 -9.61 -5.10
N GLU A 149 -15.91 -10.04 -4.89
CA GLU A 149 -15.14 -10.80 -5.88
C GLU A 149 -15.65 -12.24 -6.04
N PHE A 150 -16.20 -12.84 -4.98
CA PHE A 150 -16.61 -14.24 -4.91
C PHE A 150 -18.03 -14.42 -4.36
N PRO A 151 -19.08 -13.90 -5.01
CA PRO A 151 -20.44 -13.90 -4.46
C PRO A 151 -21.00 -15.30 -4.15
N HIS A 152 -20.52 -16.34 -4.83
CA HIS A 152 -20.96 -17.73 -4.63
C HIS A 152 -20.07 -18.55 -3.69
N ASP A 153 -18.81 -18.14 -3.48
CA ASP A 153 -17.81 -18.89 -2.71
C ASP A 153 -17.38 -18.20 -1.42
N ALA A 154 -17.78 -16.94 -1.20
CA ALA A 154 -17.25 -16.12 -0.12
C ALA A 154 -17.40 -16.75 1.28
N ASP A 155 -18.55 -17.34 1.60
CA ASP A 155 -18.75 -17.98 2.91
C ASP A 155 -17.84 -19.20 3.11
N ARG A 156 -17.41 -19.85 2.04
CA ARG A 156 -16.44 -20.94 2.08
C ARG A 156 -15.03 -20.40 2.25
N LEU A 157 -14.65 -19.42 1.43
CA LEU A 157 -13.34 -18.78 1.48
C LEU A 157 -13.07 -18.09 2.83
N LEU A 158 -14.08 -17.41 3.40
CA LEU A 158 -13.98 -16.70 4.68
C LEU A 158 -13.91 -17.63 5.90
N ARG A 159 -14.08 -18.96 5.74
CA ARG A 159 -13.78 -19.93 6.81
C ARG A 159 -12.28 -20.22 6.93
N GLY A 160 -11.55 -20.08 5.83
CA GLY A 160 -10.09 -20.18 5.82
C GLY A 160 -9.43 -18.83 6.15
N ARG A 161 -8.09 -18.82 6.15
CA ARG A 161 -7.34 -17.58 6.32
C ARG A 161 -7.33 -16.80 5.00
N VAL A 162 -7.88 -15.60 5.05
CA VAL A 162 -7.86 -14.61 3.97
C VAL A 162 -6.93 -13.47 4.33
N ARG A 163 -6.17 -13.00 3.33
CA ARG A 163 -5.33 -11.80 3.39
C ARG A 163 -5.57 -10.90 2.18
N ILE A 164 -5.31 -9.61 2.35
CA ILE A 164 -5.08 -8.68 1.23
C ILE A 164 -3.61 -8.28 1.27
N ILE A 165 -2.89 -8.61 0.21
CA ILE A 165 -1.48 -8.27 0.02
C ILE A 165 -1.36 -7.40 -1.22
N ASN A 166 -0.85 -6.19 -1.05
CA ASN A 166 -0.46 -5.34 -2.17
C ASN A 166 1.01 -5.63 -2.51
N VAL A 167 1.32 -5.77 -3.80
CA VAL A 167 2.69 -5.81 -4.31
C VAL A 167 3.01 -4.46 -4.91
N TRP A 168 3.89 -3.72 -4.26
CA TRP A 168 4.36 -2.43 -4.72
C TRP A 168 5.74 -2.56 -5.37
N ARG A 169 5.91 -1.95 -6.54
CA ARG A 169 7.14 -1.99 -7.32
C ARG A 169 7.42 -0.66 -8.00
N PRO A 170 8.65 -0.12 -7.92
CA PRO A 170 9.05 0.95 -8.81
C PRO A 170 9.27 0.40 -10.22
N ILE A 171 8.85 1.17 -11.23
CA ILE A 171 8.98 0.80 -12.64
C ILE A 171 9.91 1.79 -13.34
N HIS A 172 10.63 1.30 -14.36
CA HIS A 172 11.66 2.02 -15.14
C HIS A 172 12.94 2.41 -14.40
N HIS A 173 12.85 2.99 -13.21
CA HIS A 173 14.01 3.56 -12.50
C HIS A 173 13.96 3.27 -11.00
N PRO A 174 15.11 3.26 -10.31
CA PRO A 174 15.14 3.25 -8.85
C PRO A 174 14.39 4.43 -8.24
N VAL A 175 13.82 4.21 -7.07
CA VAL A 175 13.09 5.25 -6.33
C VAL A 175 14.07 6.30 -5.83
N ALA A 176 13.88 7.54 -6.30
CA ALA A 176 14.53 8.72 -5.74
C ALA A 176 13.49 9.57 -5.01
N HIS A 177 12.50 10.08 -5.75
CA HIS A 177 11.48 10.95 -5.17
C HIS A 177 10.35 10.16 -4.53
N LYS A 178 9.80 10.72 -3.45
CA LYS A 178 8.59 10.19 -2.79
C LYS A 178 8.67 8.68 -2.46
N PRO A 179 9.72 8.16 -1.80
CA PRO A 179 9.78 6.76 -1.40
C PRO A 179 8.59 6.28 -0.59
N LEU A 180 8.39 4.95 -0.56
CA LEU A 180 7.34 4.30 0.20
C LEU A 180 7.83 4.01 1.63
N ALA A 181 7.20 4.64 2.62
CA ALA A 181 7.34 4.29 4.02
C ALA A 181 6.27 3.28 4.43
N VAL A 182 6.66 2.30 5.24
CA VAL A 182 5.81 1.28 5.83
C VAL A 182 6.04 1.23 7.35
N ALA A 183 4.97 1.15 8.14
CA ALA A 183 5.07 1.12 9.60
C ALA A 183 5.09 -0.30 10.13
N ASP A 184 5.98 -0.60 11.08
CA ASP A 184 6.00 -1.90 11.73
C ASP A 184 4.73 -2.10 12.56
N TRP A 185 3.93 -3.11 12.20
CA TRP A 185 2.71 -3.53 12.90
C TRP A 185 2.88 -3.61 14.42
N ARG A 186 4.04 -4.06 14.90
CA ARG A 186 4.32 -4.22 16.35
C ARG A 186 4.44 -2.88 17.09
N SER A 187 4.35 -1.76 16.37
CA SER A 187 4.33 -0.40 16.93
C SER A 187 2.97 0.28 16.86
N LEU A 188 1.98 -0.38 16.27
CA LEU A 188 0.63 0.15 16.08
C LEU A 188 -0.27 -0.22 17.27
N ASP A 189 -0.98 0.75 17.82
CA ASP A 189 -2.11 0.53 18.71
C ASP A 189 -3.39 0.41 17.88
N ILE A 190 -3.85 -0.81 17.65
CA ILE A 190 -5.00 -1.12 16.79
C ILE A 190 -6.28 -0.45 17.30
N GLU A 191 -6.41 -0.25 18.62
CA GLU A 191 -7.64 0.29 19.23
C GLU A 191 -7.71 1.81 19.09
N HIS A 192 -6.56 2.49 19.10
CA HIS A 192 -6.51 3.96 19.17
C HIS A 192 -5.96 4.64 17.90
N ASP A 193 -5.13 3.95 17.12
CA ASP A 193 -4.44 4.57 15.99
C ASP A 193 -5.26 4.50 14.69
N LEU A 194 -6.18 3.53 14.56
CA LEU A 194 -6.92 3.29 13.32
C LEU A 194 -8.27 4.02 13.27
N VAL A 195 -8.44 4.89 12.28
CA VAL A 195 -9.67 5.69 12.07
C VAL A 195 -10.37 5.23 10.78
N PRO A 196 -11.52 4.55 10.86
CA PRO A 196 -12.29 4.18 9.68
C PRO A 196 -12.71 5.42 8.87
N VAL A 197 -12.46 5.39 7.57
CA VAL A 197 -12.89 6.38 6.60
C VAL A 197 -13.81 5.71 5.59
N ARG A 198 -15.05 6.18 5.48
CA ARG A 198 -15.98 5.72 4.45
C ARG A 198 -15.54 6.20 3.08
N LEU A 199 -15.43 5.29 2.13
CA LEU A 199 -15.17 5.58 0.72
C LEU A 199 -16.47 5.42 -0.05
N ILE A 200 -17.01 6.53 -0.54
CA ILE A 200 -18.33 6.58 -1.16
C ILE A 200 -18.16 6.62 -2.68
N TYR A 201 -18.63 5.56 -3.35
CA TYR A 201 -18.74 5.45 -4.80
C TYR A 201 -20.20 5.63 -5.21
N PRO A 202 -20.50 5.93 -6.49
CA PRO A 202 -21.90 6.05 -6.95
C PRO A 202 -22.74 4.79 -6.73
N ASP A 203 -22.12 3.62 -6.79
CA ASP A 203 -22.77 2.31 -6.78
C ASP A 203 -22.51 1.49 -5.51
N ARG A 204 -21.57 1.90 -4.66
CA ARG A 204 -21.18 1.15 -3.46
C ARG A 204 -20.48 2.01 -2.40
N GLU A 205 -20.37 1.46 -1.19
CA GLU A 205 -19.48 1.97 -0.16
C GLU A 205 -18.36 0.96 0.17
N SER A 206 -17.16 1.47 0.36
CA SER A 206 -16.02 0.74 0.94
C SER A 206 -15.48 1.53 2.14
N SER A 207 -14.41 1.07 2.76
CA SER A 207 -13.75 1.86 3.81
C SER A 207 -12.26 1.53 3.91
N SER A 208 -11.47 2.57 4.17
CA SER A 208 -10.02 2.50 4.44
C SER A 208 -9.75 2.96 5.87
N PHE A 209 -8.54 2.73 6.38
CA PHE A 209 -8.10 3.42 7.60
C PHE A 209 -7.28 4.65 7.24
N SER A 210 -7.65 5.77 7.85
CA SER A 210 -6.71 6.83 8.20
C SER A 210 -6.05 6.49 9.54
N VAL A 211 -4.92 7.11 9.85
CA VAL A 211 -4.16 6.75 11.06
C VAL A 211 -3.90 8.00 11.91
N GLN A 212 -4.18 7.91 13.22
CA GLN A 212 -3.83 8.93 14.20
C GLN A 212 -2.33 8.95 14.44
N TYR A 213 -1.79 10.11 14.78
CA TYR A 213 -0.38 10.17 15.17
C TYR A 213 -0.14 9.46 16.50
N ASN A 214 0.86 8.59 16.50
CA ASN A 214 1.41 7.96 17.68
C ASN A 214 2.93 7.98 17.55
N SER A 215 3.63 8.54 18.55
CA SER A 215 5.08 8.62 18.55
C SER A 215 5.77 7.26 18.66
N ALA A 216 5.03 6.21 19.03
CA ALA A 216 5.54 4.84 19.07
C ALA A 216 5.73 4.23 17.67
N HIS A 217 5.05 4.76 16.64
CA HIS A 217 5.15 4.24 15.27
C HIS A 217 6.60 4.20 14.78
N ARG A 218 7.03 3.01 14.35
CA ARG A 218 8.35 2.81 13.74
C ARG A 218 8.20 2.67 12.24
N TRP A 219 8.80 3.60 11.52
CA TRP A 219 8.72 3.69 10.06
C TRP A 219 9.97 3.15 9.39
N TYR A 220 9.77 2.43 8.29
CA TYR A 220 10.82 1.80 7.52
C TYR A 220 10.65 2.07 6.03
N TYR A 221 11.75 2.04 5.29
CA TYR A 221 11.76 2.09 3.83
C TYR A 221 12.99 1.37 3.28
N LEU A 222 13.01 1.10 1.97
CA LEU A 222 14.16 0.50 1.28
C LEU A 222 14.83 1.58 0.42
N SER A 223 16.03 2.03 0.81
CA SER A 223 16.74 3.06 0.05
C SER A 223 17.13 2.58 -1.35
N GLY A 224 16.99 3.46 -2.33
CA GLY A 224 17.33 3.15 -3.72
C GLY A 224 16.59 1.95 -4.31
N GLN A 225 15.39 1.60 -3.79
CA GLN A 225 14.62 0.45 -4.26
C GLN A 225 14.52 0.44 -5.80
N THR A 226 14.98 -0.65 -6.40
CA THR A 226 15.11 -0.80 -7.85
C THR A 226 13.91 -1.52 -8.45
N PRO A 227 13.71 -1.47 -9.78
CA PRO A 227 12.67 -2.25 -10.45
C PRO A 227 12.84 -3.77 -10.36
N ASP A 228 13.97 -4.28 -9.85
CA ASP A 228 14.20 -5.70 -9.59
C ASP A 228 13.87 -6.09 -8.14
N GLU A 229 13.25 -5.19 -7.39
CA GLU A 229 12.81 -5.38 -6.00
C GLU A 229 11.32 -5.07 -5.87
N ALA A 230 10.64 -5.75 -4.96
CA ALA A 230 9.24 -5.50 -4.64
C ALA A 230 9.04 -5.37 -3.13
N THR A 231 8.02 -4.61 -2.75
CA THR A 231 7.54 -4.49 -1.37
C THR A 231 6.16 -5.12 -1.28
N LEU A 232 6.02 -6.14 -0.45
CA LEU A 232 4.73 -6.70 -0.07
C LEU A 232 4.20 -5.89 1.10
N ILE A 233 2.96 -5.42 0.97
CA ILE A 233 2.26 -4.60 1.96
C ILE A 233 1.00 -5.35 2.37
N LYS A 234 0.91 -5.78 3.62
CA LYS A 234 -0.30 -6.43 4.13
C LYS A 234 -1.34 -5.37 4.46
N CYS A 235 -2.46 -5.38 3.75
CA CYS A 235 -3.58 -4.48 4.03
C CYS A 235 -4.67 -5.14 4.89
N TYR A 236 -4.68 -6.48 4.96
CA TYR A 236 -5.61 -7.23 5.79
C TYR A 236 -5.09 -8.66 6.06
N ASP A 237 -5.38 -9.17 7.25
CA ASP A 237 -5.31 -10.57 7.64
C ASP A 237 -6.47 -10.92 8.57
N SER A 238 -7.10 -12.04 8.28
CA SER A 238 -8.11 -12.65 9.13
C SER A 238 -7.51 -13.30 10.38
N ALA A 239 -6.26 -13.75 10.33
CA ALA A 239 -5.54 -14.22 11.51
C ALA A 239 -5.25 -13.06 12.48
N VAL A 240 -5.30 -13.32 13.79
CA VAL A 240 -5.19 -12.28 14.84
C VAL A 240 -3.96 -12.43 15.75
N ASP A 241 -3.16 -13.47 15.53
CA ASP A 241 -1.95 -13.83 16.28
C ASP A 241 -0.65 -13.23 15.70
N ARG A 242 -0.77 -12.38 14.66
CA ARG A 242 0.34 -11.88 13.83
C ARG A 242 -0.03 -10.52 13.24
N ALA A 243 0.87 -9.95 12.43
CA ALA A 243 0.58 -8.70 11.73
C ALA A 243 -0.66 -8.82 10.85
N ARG A 244 -1.63 -7.91 11.06
CA ARG A 244 -2.90 -7.93 10.31
C ARG A 244 -2.98 -6.89 9.22
N LEU A 245 -2.24 -5.80 9.36
CA LEU A 245 -2.13 -4.75 8.35
C LEU A 245 -0.84 -3.95 8.58
N THR A 246 -0.51 -3.04 7.67
CA THR A 246 0.57 -2.06 7.86
C THR A 246 0.12 -0.69 7.36
N PRO A 247 0.18 0.36 8.20
CA PRO A 247 0.15 1.73 7.71
C PRO A 247 1.27 1.97 6.71
N HIS A 248 0.99 2.76 5.68
CA HIS A 248 1.98 3.16 4.68
C HIS A 248 1.69 4.55 4.12
N SER A 249 2.72 5.18 3.58
CA SER A 249 2.66 6.51 2.98
C SER A 249 3.82 6.72 2.03
N ALA A 250 3.62 7.52 0.98
CA ALA A 250 4.74 8.18 0.34
C ALA A 250 5.26 9.31 1.25
N PHE A 251 6.56 9.56 1.25
CA PHE A 251 7.15 10.65 2.03
C PHE A 251 8.15 11.45 1.23
N VAL A 252 8.33 12.72 1.59
CA VAL A 252 9.32 13.58 0.89
C VAL A 252 10.72 13.26 1.39
N ASP A 253 11.56 12.75 0.50
CA ASP A 253 13.02 12.69 0.71
C ASP A 253 13.67 13.95 0.11
N ARG A 254 14.25 14.79 0.97
CA ARG A 254 14.93 16.03 0.56
C ARG A 254 16.40 15.82 0.18
N SER A 255 16.95 14.64 0.43
CA SER A 255 18.33 14.30 0.04
C SER A 255 18.43 13.95 -1.44
N SER A 256 17.32 13.52 -2.05
CA SER A 256 17.23 13.19 -3.46
C SER A 256 17.52 14.38 -4.38
N SER A 257 18.36 14.16 -5.39
CA SER A 257 18.67 15.17 -6.40
C SER A 257 17.41 15.64 -7.12
N PRO A 258 17.18 16.95 -7.28
CA PRO A 258 16.07 17.47 -8.09
C PRO A 258 16.08 16.99 -9.54
N LEU A 259 17.25 16.57 -10.05
CA LEU A 259 17.42 16.05 -11.41
C LEU A 259 17.16 14.53 -11.50
N ALA A 260 16.97 13.83 -10.38
CA ALA A 260 16.68 12.40 -10.40
C ALA A 260 15.29 12.13 -11.01
N PRO A 261 15.11 10.98 -11.69
CA PRO A 261 13.82 10.62 -12.29
C PRO A 261 12.69 10.61 -11.26
N GLN A 262 11.52 11.10 -11.67
CA GLN A 262 10.33 11.05 -10.83
C GLN A 262 9.87 9.60 -10.63
N ARG A 263 9.27 9.32 -9.47
CA ARG A 263 8.82 7.97 -9.12
C ARG A 263 7.68 7.53 -10.02
N HIS A 264 7.93 6.46 -10.77
CA HIS A 264 6.90 5.65 -11.40
C HIS A 264 6.80 4.33 -10.65
N SER A 265 5.58 3.93 -10.30
CA SER A 265 5.36 2.70 -9.56
C SER A 265 4.06 2.02 -9.96
N ILE A 266 4.04 0.70 -9.88
CA ILE A 266 2.84 -0.12 -9.95
C ILE A 266 2.53 -0.70 -8.56
N GLU A 267 1.25 -0.77 -8.23
CA GLU A 267 0.73 -1.47 -7.07
C GLU A 267 -0.34 -2.45 -7.52
N VAL A 268 -0.15 -3.75 -7.26
CA VAL A 268 -1.09 -4.82 -7.61
C VAL A 268 -1.73 -5.33 -6.34
N ARG A 269 -3.07 -5.38 -6.28
CA ARG A 269 -3.80 -5.76 -5.07
C ARG A 269 -4.36 -7.16 -5.20
N CYS A 270 -3.99 -8.00 -4.24
CA CYS A 270 -4.24 -9.43 -4.27
C CYS A 270 -5.06 -9.86 -3.06
N LEU A 271 -6.11 -10.65 -3.29
CA LEU A 271 -6.66 -11.54 -2.27
C LEU A 271 -5.83 -12.82 -2.24
N ALA A 272 -5.39 -13.22 -1.06
CA ALA A 272 -4.62 -14.45 -0.85
C ALA A 272 -5.35 -15.36 0.15
N PHE A 273 -5.61 -16.59 -0.26
CA PHE A 273 -6.35 -17.60 0.52
C PHE A 273 -5.44 -18.78 0.85
N ASP A 274 -5.41 -19.18 2.12
CA ASP A 274 -4.86 -20.49 2.53
C ASP A 274 -5.82 -21.63 2.15
N ALA A 275 -5.35 -22.86 2.31
CA ALA A 275 -6.08 -24.09 1.98
C ALA A 275 -7.56 -24.05 2.39
N GLU A 276 -8.42 -24.37 1.41
CA GLU A 276 -9.88 -24.30 1.47
C GLU A 276 -10.54 -25.50 2.19
#